data_AF-A0A817CNZ9-F1
#
_entry.id   AF-A0A817CNZ9-F1
#
_cell.length_a   1.000
_cell.length_b   1.000
_cell.length_c   1.000
_cell.angle_alpha   90.00
_cell.angle_beta   90.00
_cell.angle_gamma   90.00
#
_symmetry.space_group_name_H-M   'P 1'
#
loop_
_entity.id
_entity.type
_entity.pdbx_description
1 polymer ?
#
loop_
_entity_poly.entity_id
_entity_poly.type
_entity_poly.pdbx_seq_one_letter_code
_entity_poly.pdbx_strand_id
1 'polypeptide(L)'
;MLESTPLCVIYCASPGSFARLDQLQWLVETCIKSNIFCALVCTNKYSGGNPQRTQVLNDFHSLLIRYHSITREEANIKYYGNVALCTSVNSIIYEDTDFGVRKDVEGINELIFAIITSLKDDKLVAWCYTIAENQLFWSTMRDKVVELFNISRPVVEELLQKHGKDIAKFIMPLILNAVFKKL
;
A
#
# COMPACT_ATOMS: atom_id res chain seq x y z
N MET A 1 21.71 15.11 -15.22
CA MET A 1 21.02 14.18 -14.30
C MET A 1 19.54 14.27 -14.62
N LEU A 2 18.89 13.18 -15.02
CA LEU A 2 17.42 13.13 -15.09
C LEU A 2 16.93 13.13 -13.64
N GLU A 3 16.19 14.15 -13.23
CA GLU A 3 15.59 14.21 -11.89
C GLU A 3 14.60 13.05 -11.73
N SER A 4 14.84 12.19 -10.74
CA SER A 4 13.93 11.09 -10.42
C SER A 4 12.68 11.67 -9.74
N THR A 5 11.53 11.59 -10.40
CA THR A 5 10.25 11.98 -9.79
C THR A 5 9.79 10.85 -8.84
N PRO A 6 9.45 11.13 -7.57
CA PRO A 6 8.94 10.10 -6.65
C PRO A 6 7.66 9.43 -7.19
N LEU A 7 7.53 8.11 -7.02
CA LEU A 7 6.36 7.36 -7.47
C LEU A 7 5.17 7.51 -6.52
N CYS A 8 5.47 7.45 -5.22
CA CYS A 8 4.52 7.40 -4.13
C CYS A 8 5.14 8.05 -2.89
N VAL A 9 4.33 8.77 -2.12
CA VAL A 9 4.66 9.23 -0.77
C VAL A 9 3.79 8.46 0.22
N ILE A 10 4.43 7.81 1.19
CA ILE A 10 3.75 7.17 2.32
C ILE A 10 3.91 8.09 3.53
N TYR A 11 2.81 8.72 3.95
CA TYR A 11 2.78 9.52 5.16
C TYR A 11 2.24 8.67 6.31
N CYS A 12 3.00 8.57 7.39
CA CYS A 12 2.64 7.75 8.55
C CYS A 12 2.25 8.63 9.74
N ALA A 13 1.15 8.27 10.41
CA ALA A 13 0.80 8.81 11.73
C ALA A 13 0.38 7.65 12.64
N SER A 14 0.74 7.69 13.92
CA SER A 14 0.27 6.69 14.89
C SER A 14 -0.89 7.26 15.71
N PRO A 15 -1.77 6.43 16.28
CA PRO A 15 -2.74 6.86 17.27
C PRO A 15 -2.07 7.71 18.38
N GLY A 16 -2.70 8.82 18.74
CA GLY A 16 -2.17 9.77 19.73
C GLY A 16 -1.08 10.71 19.20
N SER A 17 -0.64 10.56 17.95
CA SER A 17 0.18 11.58 17.27
C SER A 17 -0.69 12.69 16.69
N PHE A 18 -0.14 13.91 16.65
CA PHE A 18 -0.80 15.07 16.08
C PHE A 18 -0.19 15.39 14.72
N ALA A 19 -0.87 15.01 13.64
CA ALA A 19 -0.54 15.49 12.31
C ALA A 19 -1.06 16.93 12.17
N ARG A 20 -0.18 17.89 11.86
CA ARG A 20 -0.61 19.25 11.49
C ARG A 20 -1.32 19.19 10.13
N LEU A 21 -2.65 19.22 10.14
CA LEU A 21 -3.47 19.03 8.93
C LEU A 21 -3.11 20.03 7.81
N ASP A 22 -2.74 21.27 8.16
CA ASP A 22 -2.34 22.27 7.16
C ASP A 22 -1.05 21.87 6.41
N GLN A 23 -0.07 21.30 7.13
CA GLN A 23 1.17 20.82 6.52
C GLN A 23 0.93 19.57 5.67
N LEU A 24 0.10 18.66 6.19
CA LEU A 24 -0.28 17.46 5.45
C LEU A 24 -1.09 17.82 4.20
N GLN A 25 -1.96 18.83 4.28
CA GLN A 25 -2.68 19.34 3.13
C GLN A 25 -1.71 19.82 2.05
N TRP A 26 -0.75 20.67 2.40
CA TRP A 26 0.25 21.15 1.45
C TRP A 26 1.05 20.01 0.79
N LEU A 27 1.42 18.98 1.57
CA LEU A 27 2.10 17.80 1.06
C LEU A 27 1.24 17.04 0.04
N VAL A 28 -0.03 16.78 0.37
CA VAL A 28 -0.98 16.09 -0.53
C VAL A 28 -1.20 16.89 -1.80
N GLU A 29 -1.42 18.21 -1.70
CA GLU A 29 -1.57 19.08 -2.88
C GLU A 29 -0.34 19.01 -3.80
N THR A 30 0.85 19.05 -3.21
CA THR A 30 2.12 18.98 -3.95
C THR A 30 2.24 17.64 -4.66
N CYS A 31 1.92 16.54 -3.98
CA CYS A 31 1.95 15.22 -4.58
C CYS A 31 0.97 15.10 -5.74
N ILE A 32 -0.29 15.53 -5.55
CA ILE A 32 -1.30 15.47 -6.62
C ILE A 32 -0.87 16.31 -7.84
N LYS A 33 -0.38 17.53 -7.63
CA LYS A 33 0.12 18.42 -8.71
C LYS A 33 1.30 17.80 -9.46
N SER A 34 2.20 17.12 -8.76
CA SER A 34 3.35 16.43 -9.34
C SER A 34 3.03 15.01 -9.81
N ASN A 35 1.75 14.60 -9.81
CA ASN A 35 1.31 13.26 -10.18
C ASN A 35 2.00 12.17 -9.34
N ILE A 36 2.18 12.39 -8.04
CA ILE A 36 2.77 11.45 -7.08
C ILE A 36 1.63 10.84 -6.27
N PHE A 37 1.58 9.52 -6.17
CA PHE A 37 0.52 8.84 -5.42
C PHE A 37 0.70 9.06 -3.90
N CYS A 38 -0.39 9.29 -3.17
CA CYS A 38 -0.35 9.50 -1.71
C CYS A 38 -0.96 8.33 -0.94
N ALA A 39 -0.19 7.69 -0.06
CA ALA A 39 -0.72 6.76 0.92
C ALA A 39 -0.66 7.37 2.32
N LEU A 40 -1.81 7.71 2.90
CA LEU A 40 -1.89 8.17 4.29
C LEU A 40 -2.16 6.97 5.22
N VAL A 41 -1.20 6.64 6.07
CA VAL A 41 -1.18 5.37 6.79
C VAL A 41 -1.19 5.61 8.30
N CYS A 42 -2.23 5.11 8.97
CA CYS A 42 -2.28 5.03 10.41
C CYS A 42 -1.43 3.81 10.86
N THR A 43 -0.20 4.04 11.31
CA THR A 43 0.70 2.98 11.78
C THR A 43 0.42 2.63 13.24
N ASN A 44 0.91 1.47 13.70
CA ASN A 44 0.68 0.99 15.06
C ASN A 44 -0.81 0.98 15.43
N LYS A 45 -1.65 0.46 14.53
CA LYS A 45 -3.13 0.45 14.57
C LYS A 45 -3.78 0.20 15.94
N TYR A 46 -3.12 -0.55 16.83
CA TYR A 46 -3.65 -0.94 18.13
C TYR A 46 -3.18 -0.06 19.30
N SER A 47 -2.12 0.73 19.11
CA SER A 47 -1.68 1.72 20.11
C SER A 47 -2.77 2.78 20.31
N GLY A 48 -2.98 3.27 21.54
CA GLY A 48 -3.97 4.32 21.84
C GLY A 48 -5.46 3.93 21.73
N GLY A 49 -5.78 2.68 21.40
CA GLY A 49 -7.16 2.18 21.32
C GLY A 49 -7.94 2.66 20.09
N ASN A 50 -9.17 2.14 19.95
CA ASN A 50 -10.02 2.40 18.79
C ASN A 50 -10.34 3.90 18.54
N PRO A 51 -10.60 4.74 19.57
CA PRO A 51 -10.94 6.15 19.35
C PRO A 51 -9.80 6.93 18.68
N GLN A 52 -8.57 6.77 19.14
CA GLN A 52 -7.42 7.52 18.61
C GLN A 52 -7.07 7.09 17.19
N ARG A 53 -7.13 5.78 16.88
CA ARG A 53 -7.00 5.28 15.50
C ARG A 53 -8.06 5.89 14.60
N THR A 54 -9.32 5.85 15.04
CA THR A 54 -10.46 6.37 14.27
C THR A 54 -10.31 7.86 14.01
N GLN A 55 -9.80 8.62 14.98
CA GLN A 55 -9.50 10.04 14.82
C GLN A 55 -8.48 10.28 13.69
N VAL A 56 -7.33 9.58 13.69
CA VAL A 56 -6.32 9.72 12.62
C VAL A 56 -6.91 9.39 11.25
N LEU A 57 -7.70 8.32 11.14
CA LEU A 57 -8.33 7.94 9.87
C LEU A 57 -9.39 8.96 9.42
N ASN A 58 -10.15 9.53 10.34
CA ASN A 58 -11.12 10.60 10.04
C ASN A 58 -10.43 11.87 9.59
N ASP A 59 -9.31 12.23 10.22
CA ASP A 59 -8.49 13.38 9.83
C ASP A 59 -7.97 13.20 8.39
N PHE A 60 -7.40 12.03 8.08
CA PHE A 60 -7.00 11.68 6.71
C PHE A 60 -8.16 11.71 5.73
N HIS A 61 -9.32 11.16 6.10
CA HIS A 61 -10.50 11.15 5.25
C HIS A 61 -11.00 12.58 4.95
N SER A 62 -11.10 13.42 5.98
CA SER A 62 -11.56 14.80 5.88
C SER A 62 -10.66 15.65 4.96
N LEU A 63 -9.38 15.30 4.89
CA LEU A 63 -8.43 15.92 3.98
C LEU A 63 -8.59 15.38 2.55
N LEU A 64 -8.56 14.06 2.37
CA LEU A 64 -8.53 13.44 1.04
C LEU A 64 -9.83 13.61 0.24
N ILE A 65 -10.98 13.66 0.92
CA ILE A 65 -12.28 13.86 0.24
C ILE A 65 -12.38 15.21 -0.50
N ARG A 66 -11.54 16.19 -0.13
CA ARG A 66 -11.44 17.49 -0.81
C ARG A 66 -10.88 17.37 -2.23
N TYR A 67 -10.09 16.33 -2.49
CA TYR A 67 -9.44 16.10 -3.79
C TYR A 67 -10.16 15.07 -4.64
N HIS A 68 -10.89 14.14 -4.02
CA HIS A 68 -11.68 13.15 -4.74
C HIS A 68 -12.91 12.75 -3.91
N SER A 69 -14.09 13.14 -4.37
CA SER A 69 -15.35 12.92 -3.65
C SER A 69 -15.87 11.48 -3.74
N ILE A 70 -15.54 10.77 -4.82
CA ILE A 70 -15.94 9.36 -5.00
C ILE A 70 -14.91 8.48 -4.32
N THR A 71 -15.33 7.72 -3.30
CA THR A 71 -14.43 6.82 -2.56
C THR A 71 -14.83 5.36 -2.76
N ARG A 72 -13.83 4.48 -2.82
CA ARG A 72 -14.02 3.02 -2.77
C ARG A 72 -13.39 2.48 -1.49
N GLU A 73 -14.01 1.52 -0.84
CA GLU A 73 -13.43 0.84 0.32
C GLU A 73 -13.29 -0.65 0.05
N GLU A 74 -12.09 -1.19 0.30
CA GLU A 74 -11.79 -2.61 0.11
C GLU A 74 -10.71 -3.03 1.11
N ALA A 75 -10.94 -4.14 1.83
CA ALA A 75 -9.99 -4.69 2.80
C ALA A 75 -9.49 -3.66 3.86
N ASN A 76 -10.38 -2.80 4.36
CA ASN A 76 -10.07 -1.69 5.29
C ASN A 76 -9.15 -0.60 4.69
N ILE A 77 -9.05 -0.51 3.37
CA ILE A 77 -8.35 0.54 2.64
C ILE A 77 -9.38 1.40 1.93
N LYS A 78 -9.32 2.71 2.15
CA LYS A 78 -10.18 3.68 1.47
C LYS A 78 -9.40 4.38 0.37
N TYR A 79 -9.88 4.25 -0.86
CA TYR A 79 -9.28 4.79 -2.08
C TYR A 79 -9.98 6.07 -2.50
N TYR A 80 -9.20 7.02 -3.00
CA TYR A 80 -9.62 8.33 -3.50
C TYR A 80 -9.17 8.42 -4.96
N GLY A 81 -9.87 7.69 -5.83
CA GLY A 81 -9.49 7.53 -7.23
C GLY A 81 -8.12 6.89 -7.40
N ASN A 82 -7.32 7.42 -8.32
CA ASN A 82 -5.93 7.01 -8.58
C ASN A 82 -4.90 7.98 -7.98
N VAL A 83 -5.31 8.89 -7.08
CA VAL A 83 -4.42 9.92 -6.51
C VAL A 83 -3.99 9.62 -5.09
N ALA A 84 -4.86 8.99 -4.29
CA ALA A 84 -4.54 8.70 -2.90
C ALA A 84 -5.31 7.50 -2.33
N LEU A 85 -4.80 6.98 -1.23
CA LEU A 85 -5.50 6.07 -0.33
C LEU A 85 -5.25 6.44 1.14
N CYS A 86 -6.11 5.97 2.02
CA CYS A 86 -5.80 5.90 3.44
C CYS A 86 -6.14 4.53 4.05
N THR A 87 -5.33 4.10 5.01
CA THR A 87 -5.51 2.81 5.70
C THR A 87 -4.87 2.83 7.09
N SER A 88 -5.05 1.76 7.86
CA SER A 88 -4.31 1.49 9.09
C SER A 88 -3.55 0.17 9.01
N VAL A 89 -2.32 0.15 9.51
CA VAL A 89 -1.47 -1.04 9.56
C VAL A 89 -0.93 -1.24 10.97
N ASN A 90 -0.69 -2.49 11.34
CA ASN A 90 0.10 -2.81 12.51
C ASN A 90 1.52 -3.16 12.06
N SER A 91 2.42 -2.19 12.11
CA SER A 91 3.78 -2.30 11.56
C SER A 91 4.74 -3.10 12.44
N ILE A 92 4.42 -3.25 13.72
CA ILE A 92 5.19 -4.01 14.71
C ILE A 92 4.20 -4.84 15.55
N ILE A 93 4.71 -5.86 16.25
CA ILE A 93 3.88 -6.60 17.21
C ILE A 93 3.42 -5.61 18.29
N TYR A 94 2.11 -5.61 18.55
CA TYR A 94 1.52 -4.85 19.64
C TYR A 94 1.25 -5.80 20.82
N GLU A 95 1.72 -5.41 21.99
CA GLU A 95 1.54 -6.16 23.24
C GLU A 95 0.97 -5.22 24.30
N ASP A 96 -0.12 -5.67 24.92
CA ASP A 96 -0.71 -5.06 26.11
C ASP A 96 -0.59 -6.10 27.24
N THR A 97 0.43 -5.92 28.07
CA THR A 97 0.74 -6.85 29.16
C THR A 97 -0.32 -6.85 30.25
N ASP A 98 -1.04 -5.74 30.41
CA ASP A 98 -2.02 -5.57 31.48
C ASP A 98 -3.30 -6.36 31.18
N PHE A 99 -3.64 -6.50 29.90
CA PHE A 99 -4.81 -7.26 29.43
C PHE A 99 -4.45 -8.58 28.72
N GLY A 100 -3.17 -8.94 28.67
CA GLY A 100 -2.69 -10.16 28.00
C GLY A 100 -2.98 -10.18 26.49
N VAL A 101 -3.09 -9.01 25.84
CA VAL A 101 -3.40 -8.91 24.42
C VAL A 101 -2.10 -8.88 23.61
N ARG A 102 -2.02 -9.73 22.59
CA ARG A 102 -0.96 -9.71 21.60
C ARG A 102 -1.55 -9.66 20.19
N LYS A 103 -1.09 -8.71 19.38
CA LYS A 103 -1.49 -8.54 17.98
C LYS A 103 -0.25 -8.56 17.10
N ASP A 104 -0.23 -9.48 16.14
CA ASP A 104 0.87 -9.62 15.20
C ASP A 104 0.87 -8.47 14.15
N VAL A 105 1.95 -8.40 13.38
CA VAL A 105 2.09 -7.48 12.25
C VAL A 105 1.03 -7.79 11.19
N GLU A 106 0.29 -6.77 10.74
CA GLU A 106 -0.77 -6.92 9.73
C GLU A 106 -0.96 -5.66 8.89
N GLY A 107 -1.50 -5.81 7.68
CA GLY A 107 -1.91 -4.72 6.80
C GLY A 107 -0.81 -4.15 5.88
N ILE A 108 0.46 -4.51 6.11
CA ILE A 108 1.58 -4.02 5.29
C ILE A 108 1.49 -4.55 3.85
N ASN A 109 1.23 -5.84 3.69
CA ASN A 109 1.15 -6.45 2.35
C ASN A 109 -0.08 -5.94 1.60
N GLU A 110 -1.18 -5.71 2.30
CA GLU A 110 -2.41 -5.15 1.73
C GLU A 110 -2.19 -3.71 1.28
N LEU A 111 -1.45 -2.90 2.05
CA LEU A 111 -1.03 -1.55 1.67
C LEU A 111 -0.16 -1.58 0.41
N ILE A 112 0.86 -2.44 0.36
CA ILE A 112 1.74 -2.57 -0.82
C ILE A 112 0.91 -2.96 -2.05
N PHE A 113 -0.01 -3.92 -1.91
CA PHE A 113 -0.89 -4.35 -3.00
C PHE A 113 -1.85 -3.24 -3.43
N ALA A 114 -2.39 -2.46 -2.49
CA ALA A 114 -3.25 -1.32 -2.80
C ALA A 114 -2.53 -0.22 -3.58
N ILE A 115 -1.23 0.00 -3.30
CA ILE A 115 -0.41 0.90 -4.10
C ILE A 115 -0.23 0.34 -5.52
N ILE A 116 0.05 -0.96 -5.68
CA ILE A 116 0.13 -1.62 -7.00
C ILE A 116 -1.16 -1.37 -7.81
N THR A 117 -2.34 -1.59 -7.21
CA THR A 117 -3.62 -1.44 -7.92
C THR A 117 -3.99 0.02 -8.23
N SER A 118 -3.31 0.99 -7.61
CA SER A 118 -3.57 2.42 -7.80
C SER A 118 -2.61 3.06 -8.81
N LEU A 119 -1.40 2.51 -8.98
CA LEU A 119 -0.40 3.00 -9.93
C LEU A 119 -0.68 2.50 -11.35
N LYS A 120 -0.20 3.25 -12.34
CA LYS A 120 -0.32 2.94 -13.77
C LYS A 120 1.03 2.98 -14.47
N ASP A 121 1.11 2.27 -15.59
CA ASP A 121 2.20 2.33 -16.58
C ASP A 121 3.60 2.22 -15.93
N ASP A 122 4.51 3.13 -16.26
CA ASP A 122 5.89 3.13 -15.76
C ASP A 122 5.99 3.20 -14.23
N LYS A 123 5.02 3.83 -13.55
CA LYS A 123 5.04 3.90 -12.08
C LYS A 123 4.69 2.58 -11.44
N LEU A 124 3.75 1.84 -12.04
CA LEU A 124 3.43 0.49 -11.62
C LEU A 124 4.66 -0.41 -11.77
N VAL A 125 5.31 -0.34 -12.93
CA VAL A 125 6.54 -1.08 -13.20
C VAL A 125 7.63 -0.75 -12.17
N ALA A 126 7.92 0.53 -11.97
CA ALA A 126 8.95 0.97 -11.04
C ALA A 126 8.62 0.60 -9.57
N TRP A 127 7.35 0.62 -9.19
CA TRP A 127 6.90 0.17 -7.88
C TRP A 127 7.09 -1.35 -7.70
N CYS A 128 6.73 -2.15 -8.70
CA CYS A 128 6.97 -3.60 -8.67
C CYS A 128 8.47 -3.91 -8.55
N TYR A 129 9.35 -3.15 -9.22
CA TYR A 129 10.81 -3.26 -9.02
C TYR A 129 11.23 -2.89 -7.61
N THR A 130 10.67 -1.83 -7.03
CA THR A 130 10.98 -1.36 -5.67
C THR A 130 10.71 -2.44 -4.62
N ILE A 131 9.65 -3.24 -4.81
CA ILE A 131 9.26 -4.31 -3.89
C ILE A 131 9.73 -5.70 -4.34
N ALA A 132 10.56 -5.80 -5.39
CA ALA A 132 10.96 -7.07 -5.97
C ALA A 132 11.66 -7.98 -4.95
N GLU A 133 12.43 -7.44 -4.02
CA GLU A 133 13.12 -8.26 -3.02
C GLU A 133 12.24 -8.64 -1.81
N ASN A 134 11.01 -8.13 -1.73
CA ASN A 134 10.09 -8.43 -0.63
C ASN A 134 9.39 -9.80 -0.82
N GLN A 135 10.12 -10.87 -0.53
CA GLN A 135 9.64 -12.25 -0.66
C GLN A 135 8.34 -12.52 0.13
N LEU A 136 8.19 -11.91 1.31
CA LEU A 136 7.00 -12.07 2.14
C LEU A 136 5.76 -11.51 1.45
N PHE A 137 5.87 -10.34 0.83
CA PHE A 137 4.78 -9.77 0.05
C PHE A 137 4.35 -10.70 -1.08
N TRP A 138 5.30 -11.14 -1.92
CA TRP A 138 4.98 -11.95 -3.09
C TRP A 138 4.39 -13.33 -2.75
N SER A 139 4.85 -13.94 -1.66
CA SER A 139 4.29 -15.21 -1.17
C SER A 139 2.89 -15.03 -0.57
N THR A 140 2.66 -13.94 0.18
CA THR A 140 1.37 -13.68 0.85
C THR A 140 0.30 -13.20 -0.13
N MET A 141 0.65 -12.30 -1.06
CA MET A 141 -0.29 -11.65 -1.99
C MET A 141 -0.36 -12.33 -3.35
N ARG A 142 0.27 -13.50 -3.49
CA ARG A 142 0.39 -14.25 -4.75
C ARG A 142 -0.92 -14.32 -5.51
N ASP A 143 -1.97 -14.85 -4.89
CA ASP A 143 -3.21 -15.17 -5.62
C ASP A 143 -3.88 -13.89 -6.14
N LYS A 144 -3.81 -12.80 -5.36
CA LYS A 144 -4.29 -11.47 -5.75
C LYS A 144 -3.44 -10.85 -6.88
N VAL A 145 -2.12 -11.03 -6.84
CA VAL A 145 -1.20 -10.57 -7.91
C VAL A 145 -1.49 -11.33 -9.20
N VAL A 146 -1.66 -12.65 -9.12
CA VAL A 146 -1.98 -13.51 -10.26
C VAL A 146 -3.28 -13.07 -10.93
N GLU A 147 -4.31 -12.81 -10.12
CA GLU A 147 -5.59 -12.30 -10.59
C GLU A 147 -5.46 -10.92 -11.23
N LEU A 148 -4.79 -9.97 -10.57
CA LEU A 148 -4.61 -8.60 -11.06
C LEU A 148 -3.93 -8.53 -12.44
N PHE A 149 -2.87 -9.32 -12.62
CA PHE A 149 -2.09 -9.35 -13.85
C PHE A 149 -2.58 -10.40 -14.86
N ASN A 150 -3.63 -11.16 -14.53
CA ASN A 150 -4.16 -12.25 -15.35
C ASN A 150 -3.07 -13.26 -15.76
N ILE A 151 -2.23 -13.64 -14.79
CA ILE A 151 -1.17 -14.64 -14.99
C ILE A 151 -1.79 -16.04 -14.85
N SER A 152 -1.35 -17.00 -15.67
CA SER A 152 -1.83 -18.38 -15.58
C SER A 152 -1.47 -19.01 -14.24
N ARG A 153 -2.46 -19.49 -13.47
CA ARG A 153 -2.26 -20.15 -12.16
C ARG A 153 -1.28 -21.34 -12.23
N PRO A 154 -1.39 -22.27 -13.20
CA PRO A 154 -0.41 -23.35 -13.38
C PRO A 154 1.04 -22.88 -13.48
N VAL A 155 1.29 -21.74 -14.14
CA VAL A 155 2.64 -21.16 -14.28
C VAL A 155 3.18 -20.72 -12.92
N VAL A 156 2.34 -20.13 -12.08
CA VAL A 156 2.75 -19.68 -10.74
C VAL A 156 2.93 -20.85 -9.78
N GLU A 157 2.08 -21.87 -9.85
CA GLU A 157 2.21 -23.11 -9.07
C GLU A 157 3.52 -23.85 -9.39
N GLU A 158 3.89 -23.97 -10.66
CA GLU A 158 5.17 -24.56 -11.06
C GLU A 158 6.35 -23.74 -10.52
N LEU A 159 6.29 -22.41 -10.61
CA LEU A 159 7.34 -21.52 -10.12
C LEU A 159 7.52 -21.62 -8.60
N LEU A 160 6.44 -21.74 -7.84
CA LEU A 160 6.52 -21.94 -6.39
C LEU A 160 7.19 -23.25 -6.02
N GLN A 161 6.81 -24.33 -6.71
CA GLN A 161 7.38 -25.65 -6.46
C GLN A 161 8.88 -25.68 -6.79
N LYS A 162 9.29 -25.02 -7.88
CA LYS A 162 10.70 -24.99 -8.31
C LYS A 162 11.57 -24.00 -7.56
N HIS A 163 11.04 -22.84 -7.18
CA HIS A 163 11.87 -21.69 -6.80
C HIS A 163 11.62 -21.18 -5.37
N GLY A 164 10.61 -21.70 -4.66
CA GLY A 164 10.40 -21.44 -3.24
C GLY A 164 10.48 -19.94 -2.89
N LYS A 165 11.52 -19.56 -2.13
CA LYS A 165 11.74 -18.18 -1.64
C LYS A 165 12.13 -17.17 -2.73
N ASP A 166 12.65 -17.62 -3.88
CA ASP A 166 13.07 -16.73 -4.98
C ASP A 166 11.91 -16.28 -5.89
N ILE A 167 10.67 -16.43 -5.44
CA ILE A 167 9.45 -16.23 -6.23
C ILE A 167 9.40 -14.91 -7.02
N ALA A 168 9.93 -13.83 -6.44
CA ALA A 168 9.87 -12.51 -7.04
C ALA A 168 10.69 -12.40 -8.33
N LYS A 169 11.84 -13.07 -8.41
CA LYS A 169 12.70 -13.09 -9.62
C LYS A 169 11.95 -13.66 -10.82
N PHE A 170 11.00 -14.55 -10.59
CA PHE A 170 10.24 -15.23 -11.63
C PHE A 170 8.89 -14.58 -11.92
N ILE A 171 8.22 -14.04 -10.89
CA ILE A 171 6.95 -13.32 -11.06
C ILE A 171 7.17 -11.98 -11.77
N MET A 172 8.26 -11.27 -11.49
CA MET A 172 8.52 -9.94 -12.06
C MET A 172 8.53 -9.91 -13.60
N PRO A 173 9.26 -10.79 -14.31
CA PRO A 173 9.19 -10.85 -15.78
C PRO A 173 7.77 -11.08 -16.32
N LEU A 174 6.96 -11.89 -15.64
CA LEU A 174 5.57 -12.17 -16.05
C LEU A 174 4.69 -10.93 -15.89
N ILE A 175 4.84 -10.21 -14.76
CA ILE A 175 4.16 -8.95 -14.52
C ILE A 175 4.53 -7.93 -15.60
N LEU A 176 5.83 -7.75 -15.88
CA LEU A 176 6.29 -6.80 -16.88
C LEU A 176 5.68 -7.13 -18.26
N ASN A 177 5.72 -8.40 -18.67
CA ASN A 177 5.11 -8.83 -19.92
C ASN A 177 3.59 -8.56 -19.94
N ALA A 178 2.88 -8.81 -18.84
CA ALA A 178 1.45 -8.55 -18.73
C ALA A 178 1.12 -7.04 -18.80
N VAL A 179 1.96 -6.19 -18.20
CA VAL A 179 1.82 -4.72 -18.26
C VAL A 179 2.08 -4.22 -19.69
N PHE A 180 3.16 -4.66 -20.33
CA PHE A 180 3.49 -4.24 -21.69
C PHE A 180 2.51 -4.74 -22.75
N LYS A 181 1.82 -5.86 -22.54
CA LYS A 181 0.75 -6.34 -23.44
C LYS A 181 -0.56 -5.57 -23.33
N LYS A 182 -0.76 -4.80 -22.25
CA LYS A 182 -1.96 -3.96 -22.04
C LYS A 182 -1.81 -2.54 -22.59
N LEU A 183 -0.59 -2.15 -23.00
CA LEU A 183 -0.28 -0.89 -23.70
C LEU A 183 -0.40 -1.10 -25.22
#